data_AF-A0A535BDB4-F1
#
_entry.id   AF-A0A535BDB4-F1
#
_cell.length_a   1.000
_cell.length_b   1.000
_cell.length_c   1.000
_cell.angle_alpha   90.00
_cell.angle_beta   90.00
_cell.angle_gamma   90.00
#
_symmetry.space_group_name_H-M   'P 1'
#
loop_
_entity.id
_entity.type
_entity.pdbx_description
1 polymer ?
#
loop_
_entity_poly.entity_id
_entity_poly.type
_entity_poly.pdbx_seq_one_letter_code
_entity_poly.pdbx_strand_id
1 'polypeptide(L)'
;MSKTQQIIEALFTVSCIWTANAIAQTTNVHVMVSEVSDRRTTGQFFAGSEIKLKLVGDALGDIRGVRRIQITKAVDDTGRNLVTDEKISSAGPFGFERIGKVSSQIEQTVKLGNPARKASVIKEIIGNIELYAPQKDPNATVTVKNFTAQIGSPLALPDLRQKNIEITVLNKVQYEKMKKENDERAAKKTPSPEIADALVNVFKQLFSGFTRVGENDLAFIINDPNSALVDIEINDEHGVAYKRGGRMSSERIHVLSFDRKIDDKAQLVIFLATPKSITKVPLLLRDILLP
;
A
#
# COMPACT_ATOMS: atom_id res chain seq x y z
N MET A 1 57.00 -49.71 -2.18
CA MET A 1 55.68 -49.14 -1.81
C MET A 1 55.90 -47.82 -1.10
N SER A 2 55.57 -46.70 -1.74
CA SER A 2 55.18 -45.43 -1.11
C SER A 2 54.85 -44.46 -2.25
N LYS A 3 53.54 -44.23 -2.47
CA LYS A 3 53.01 -43.27 -3.44
C LYS A 3 52.59 -42.02 -2.67
N THR A 4 53.24 -40.91 -2.96
CA THR A 4 52.81 -39.57 -2.56
C THR A 4 51.94 -39.03 -3.68
N GLN A 5 50.64 -38.84 -3.44
CA GLN A 5 49.72 -38.25 -4.42
C GLN A 5 49.00 -37.09 -3.73
N GLN A 6 49.41 -35.87 -4.07
CA GLN A 6 48.78 -34.62 -3.66
C GLN A 6 47.40 -34.50 -4.33
N ILE A 7 46.37 -34.26 -3.51
CA ILE A 7 45.04 -33.85 -3.96
C ILE A 7 45.01 -32.33 -3.95
N ILE A 8 44.74 -31.73 -5.12
CA ILE A 8 44.50 -30.31 -5.30
C ILE A 8 43.01 -30.08 -5.10
N GLU A 9 42.62 -29.41 -4.01
CA GLU A 9 41.27 -28.89 -3.82
C GLU A 9 41.13 -27.57 -4.59
N ALA A 10 40.20 -27.54 -5.54
CA ALA A 10 39.79 -26.34 -6.25
C ALA A 10 38.77 -25.57 -5.40
N LEU A 11 39.20 -24.48 -4.76
CA LEU A 11 38.30 -23.49 -4.19
C LEU A 11 37.62 -22.71 -5.33
N PHE A 12 36.32 -22.96 -5.54
CA PHE A 12 35.46 -22.07 -6.33
C PHE A 12 35.10 -20.84 -5.49
N THR A 13 35.83 -19.75 -5.69
CA THR A 13 35.49 -18.43 -5.16
C THR A 13 34.33 -17.86 -5.99
N VAL A 14 33.11 -17.90 -5.46
CA VAL A 14 31.98 -17.13 -6.00
C VAL A 14 32.24 -15.66 -5.68
N SER A 15 32.76 -14.93 -6.66
CA SER A 15 32.95 -13.49 -6.58
C SER A 15 31.61 -12.80 -6.81
N CYS A 16 30.97 -12.31 -5.75
CA CYS A 16 29.84 -11.38 -5.87
C CYS A 16 30.36 -10.06 -6.44
N ILE A 17 30.17 -9.84 -7.73
CA ILE A 17 30.48 -8.57 -8.39
C ILE A 17 29.40 -7.57 -7.96
N TRP A 18 29.75 -6.70 -7.01
CA TRP A 18 28.98 -5.53 -6.64
C TRP A 18 29.27 -4.41 -7.66
N THR A 19 28.49 -4.32 -8.72
CA THR A 19 28.47 -3.13 -9.59
C THR A 19 27.10 -2.47 -9.54
N ALA A 20 26.94 -1.49 -8.66
CA ALA A 20 25.86 -0.51 -8.74
C ALA A 20 26.46 0.89 -8.50
N ASN A 21 26.74 1.60 -9.58
CA ASN A 21 27.05 3.03 -9.55
C ASN A 21 25.76 3.80 -9.21
N ALA A 22 25.56 4.09 -7.93
CA ALA A 22 24.53 5.02 -7.46
C ALA A 22 25.07 6.46 -7.55
N ILE A 23 24.61 7.24 -8.53
CA ILE A 23 24.89 8.68 -8.61
C ILE A 23 23.90 9.41 -7.68
N ALA A 24 24.47 10.11 -6.69
CA ALA A 24 23.90 11.12 -5.79
C ALA A 24 22.36 11.17 -5.67
N GLN A 25 21.83 10.38 -4.73
CA GLN A 25 20.49 10.63 -4.20
C GLN A 25 20.58 11.79 -3.20
N THR A 26 19.89 12.90 -3.48
CA THR A 26 19.77 14.07 -2.59
C THR A 26 18.95 13.77 -1.33
N THR A 27 18.48 12.53 -1.19
CA THR A 27 17.88 11.95 -0.01
C THR A 27 18.90 10.99 0.61
N ASN A 28 19.16 11.08 1.92
CA ASN A 28 19.99 10.14 2.70
C ASN A 28 19.34 8.74 2.80
N VAL A 29 18.84 8.23 1.68
CA VAL A 29 18.18 6.93 1.50
C VAL A 29 18.71 6.35 0.21
N HIS A 30 19.41 5.23 0.32
CA HIS A 30 19.91 4.41 -0.76
C HIS A 30 18.92 3.32 -1.11
N VAL A 31 18.72 3.06 -2.41
CA VAL A 31 17.87 1.98 -2.90
C VAL A 31 18.73 0.95 -3.63
N MET A 32 18.60 -0.31 -3.24
CA MET A 32 19.39 -1.43 -3.74
C MET A 32 18.48 -2.57 -4.17
N VAL A 33 18.92 -3.40 -5.12
CA VAL A 33 18.24 -4.66 -5.43
C VAL A 33 18.79 -5.73 -4.49
N SER A 34 17.90 -6.42 -3.76
CA SER A 34 18.29 -7.53 -2.90
C SER A 34 18.03 -8.89 -3.55
N GLU A 35 16.95 -9.02 -4.31
CA GLU A 35 16.56 -10.28 -4.95
C GLU A 35 15.82 -10.01 -6.26
N VAL A 36 16.02 -10.89 -7.24
CA VAL A 36 15.30 -10.89 -8.51
C VAL A 36 14.71 -12.27 -8.71
N SER A 37 13.39 -12.35 -8.88
CA SER A 37 12.68 -13.55 -9.25
C SER A 37 12.10 -13.35 -10.66
N ASP A 38 12.33 -14.30 -11.55
CA ASP A 38 11.79 -14.27 -12.91
C ASP A 38 11.06 -15.59 -13.19
N ARG A 39 9.78 -15.49 -13.58
CA ARG A 39 8.93 -16.63 -13.91
C ARG A 39 8.38 -16.49 -15.33
N ARG A 40 9.21 -16.90 -16.30
CA ARG A 40 8.85 -16.93 -17.72
C ARG A 40 7.97 -18.13 -18.04
N THR A 41 6.67 -18.01 -17.77
CA THR A 41 5.68 -19.06 -18.11
C THR A 41 4.81 -18.65 -19.29
N THR A 42 4.28 -19.64 -20.03
CA THR A 42 3.25 -19.43 -21.08
C THR A 42 1.82 -19.43 -20.51
N GLY A 43 1.64 -19.73 -19.23
CA GLY A 43 0.34 -19.72 -18.56
C GLY A 43 -0.05 -18.31 -18.10
N GLN A 44 -1.35 -18.06 -18.00
CA GLN A 44 -1.90 -16.78 -17.54
C GLN A 44 -1.67 -16.49 -16.04
N PHE A 45 -1.25 -17.48 -15.26
CA PHE A 45 -1.06 -17.36 -13.81
C PHE A 45 0.43 -17.23 -13.45
N PHE A 46 0.76 -16.24 -12.62
CA PHE A 46 2.09 -16.02 -12.00
C PHE A 46 3.26 -15.74 -12.96
N ALA A 47 2.98 -15.27 -14.18
CA ALA A 47 4.02 -14.85 -15.11
C ALA A 47 4.44 -13.40 -14.84
N GLY A 48 5.74 -13.16 -14.64
CA GLY A 48 6.31 -11.83 -14.44
C GLY A 48 7.69 -11.88 -13.82
N SER A 49 8.26 -10.71 -13.54
CA SER A 49 9.45 -10.59 -12.71
C SER A 49 9.11 -9.84 -11.43
N GLU A 50 9.65 -10.29 -10.30
CA GLU A 50 9.57 -9.61 -9.01
C GLU A 50 10.96 -9.18 -8.59
N ILE A 51 11.09 -7.91 -8.19
CA ILE A 51 12.35 -7.33 -7.74
C ILE A 51 12.14 -6.89 -6.31
N LYS A 52 12.90 -7.48 -5.39
CA LYS A 52 12.97 -6.99 -4.02
C LYS A 52 13.97 -5.84 -3.96
N LEU A 53 13.47 -4.71 -3.51
CA LEU A 53 14.23 -3.51 -3.24
C LEU A 53 14.51 -3.43 -1.75
N LYS A 54 15.72 -3.02 -1.41
CA LYS A 54 16.14 -2.69 -0.06
C LYS A 54 16.47 -1.21 -0.01
N LEU A 55 15.76 -0.47 0.82
CA LEU A 55 16.02 0.93 1.12
C LEU A 55 16.83 1.00 2.42
N VAL A 56 17.91 1.78 2.44
CA VAL A 56 18.79 1.93 3.61
C VAL A 56 19.16 3.41 3.79
N GLY A 57 19.13 3.90 5.02
CA GLY A 57 19.69 5.22 5.33
C GLY A 57 19.07 5.87 6.57
N ASP A 58 19.76 6.88 7.11
CA ASP A 58 19.40 7.51 8.39
C ASP A 58 18.04 8.23 8.33
N ALA A 59 17.68 8.74 7.14
CA ALA A 59 16.40 9.41 6.93
C ALA A 59 15.20 8.46 7.05
N LEU A 60 15.41 7.14 7.19
CA LEU A 60 14.36 6.14 7.39
C LEU A 60 13.84 6.10 8.83
N GLY A 61 14.57 6.64 9.81
CA GLY A 61 14.17 6.59 11.23
C GLY A 61 12.81 7.21 11.55
N ASP A 62 12.44 8.26 10.81
CA ASP A 62 11.18 8.99 10.97
C ASP A 62 10.08 8.55 9.99
N ILE A 63 10.38 7.57 9.14
CA ILE A 63 9.45 7.08 8.12
C ILE A 63 8.50 6.07 8.76
N ARG A 64 7.20 6.36 8.65
CA ARG A 64 6.15 5.45 9.12
C ARG A 64 5.96 4.27 8.14
N GLY A 65 6.26 4.47 6.86
CA GLY A 65 6.05 3.47 5.81
C GLY A 65 6.24 3.97 4.39
N VAL A 66 6.13 3.05 3.43
CA VAL A 66 6.15 3.33 1.99
C VAL A 66 4.72 3.56 1.51
N ARG A 67 4.46 4.76 0.97
CA ARG A 67 3.14 5.16 0.49
C ARG A 67 2.86 4.68 -0.93
N ARG A 68 3.85 4.74 -1.81
CA ARG A 68 3.70 4.44 -3.23
C ARG A 68 5.04 4.15 -3.88
N ILE A 69 5.07 3.22 -4.83
CA ILE A 69 6.20 3.02 -5.74
C ILE A 69 5.71 3.25 -7.17
N GLN A 70 6.14 4.35 -7.79
CA GLN A 70 5.75 4.66 -9.16
C GLN A 70 6.90 4.38 -10.11
N ILE A 71 6.75 3.37 -10.95
CA ILE A 71 7.69 3.08 -12.04
C ILE A 71 7.19 3.74 -13.30
N THR A 72 8.03 4.58 -13.90
CA THR A 72 7.74 5.30 -15.14
C THR A 72 8.41 4.65 -16.34
N LYS A 73 9.46 3.85 -16.13
CA LYS A 73 10.17 3.12 -17.18
C LYS A 73 10.78 1.85 -16.59
N ALA A 74 10.62 0.74 -17.29
CA ALA A 74 11.36 -0.49 -17.04
C ALA A 74 11.55 -1.19 -18.38
N VAL A 75 12.80 -1.43 -18.80
CA VAL A 75 13.08 -2.11 -20.08
C VAL A 75 14.18 -3.15 -19.91
N ASP A 76 14.05 -4.25 -20.65
CA ASP A 76 15.11 -5.26 -20.74
C ASP A 76 16.18 -4.92 -21.80
N ASP A 77 17.25 -5.70 -21.82
CA ASP A 77 18.34 -5.60 -22.80
C ASP A 77 17.92 -5.83 -24.26
N THR A 78 16.73 -6.39 -24.49
CA THR A 78 16.13 -6.53 -25.84
C THR A 78 15.27 -5.33 -26.24
N GLY A 79 15.07 -4.38 -25.33
CA GLY A 79 14.24 -3.20 -25.52
C GLY A 79 12.74 -3.42 -25.23
N ARG A 80 12.36 -4.56 -24.64
CA ARG A 80 10.96 -4.83 -24.26
C ARG A 80 10.59 -4.00 -23.03
N ASN A 81 9.41 -3.36 -23.08
CA ASN A 81 8.84 -2.67 -21.93
C ASN A 81 8.31 -3.68 -20.89
N LEU A 82 8.69 -3.48 -19.63
CA LEU A 82 8.31 -4.30 -18.49
C LEU A 82 7.39 -3.56 -17.51
N VAL A 83 7.02 -2.31 -17.78
CA VAL A 83 6.02 -1.59 -16.98
C VAL A 83 4.66 -2.26 -17.18
N THR A 84 4.02 -2.66 -16.08
CA THR A 84 2.66 -3.17 -16.06
C THR A 84 1.68 -2.04 -15.73
N ASP A 85 0.44 -2.16 -16.20
CA ASP A 85 -0.65 -1.26 -15.79
C ASP A 85 -1.06 -1.45 -14.32
N GLU A 86 -0.50 -2.46 -13.65
CA GLU A 86 -0.56 -2.59 -12.20
C GLU A 86 0.15 -1.39 -11.59
N LYS A 87 -0.63 -0.41 -11.12
CA LYS A 87 -0.14 0.64 -10.23
C LYS A 87 0.50 -0.06 -9.03
N ILE A 88 1.83 -0.10 -9.01
CA ILE A 88 2.59 -0.71 -7.92
C ILE A 88 2.30 0.11 -6.66
N SER A 89 1.53 -0.54 -5.80
CA SER A 89 1.28 -0.29 -4.40
C SER A 89 0.58 1.02 -3.97
N SER A 90 -0.46 0.81 -3.17
CA SER A 90 -0.67 1.44 -1.86
C SER A 90 -1.13 2.89 -1.72
N ALA A 91 -1.59 3.55 -2.79
CA ALA A 91 -2.12 4.91 -2.66
C ALA A 91 -3.51 5.03 -2.05
N GLY A 92 -4.32 3.96 -2.05
CA GLY A 92 -5.66 3.97 -1.47
C GLY A 92 -5.63 3.97 0.06
N PRO A 93 -6.77 4.24 0.72
CA PRO A 93 -6.89 4.17 2.17
C PRO A 93 -6.33 2.84 2.68
N PHE A 94 -5.44 2.89 3.67
CA PHE A 94 -4.80 1.73 4.28
C PHE A 94 -3.85 0.94 3.36
N GLY A 95 -3.70 1.26 2.08
CA GLY A 95 -2.79 0.56 1.16
C GLY A 95 -1.34 0.60 1.64
N PHE A 96 -1.00 1.62 2.42
CA PHE A 96 0.25 1.85 3.12
C PHE A 96 0.86 0.61 3.80
N GLU A 97 2.13 0.33 3.48
CA GLU A 97 2.91 -0.67 4.21
C GLU A 97 3.53 -0.01 5.45
N ARG A 98 2.95 -0.31 6.62
CA ARG A 98 3.50 0.11 7.92
C ARG A 98 4.84 -0.59 8.14
N ILE A 99 5.89 0.19 8.29
CA ILE A 99 7.15 -0.34 8.82
C ILE A 99 6.96 -0.50 10.33
N GLY A 100 7.47 -1.59 10.89
CA GLY A 100 7.52 -1.80 12.34
C GLY A 100 8.38 -0.74 13.06
N LYS A 101 8.69 -0.94 14.35
CA LYS A 101 9.56 -0.01 15.08
C LYS A 101 10.88 0.22 14.32
N VAL A 102 11.23 1.50 14.18
CA VAL A 102 12.53 2.08 13.75
C VAL A 102 13.43 1.05 13.07
N SER A 103 13.27 0.88 11.76
CA SER A 103 14.22 0.12 10.96
C SER A 103 15.06 1.07 10.11
N SER A 104 16.37 0.90 10.16
CA SER A 104 17.31 1.56 9.24
C SER A 104 17.25 0.96 7.82
N GLN A 105 16.39 -0.04 7.62
CA GLN A 105 16.19 -0.75 6.37
C GLN A 105 14.71 -1.05 6.13
N ILE A 106 14.27 -0.91 4.88
CA ILE A 106 12.92 -1.24 4.44
C ILE A 106 13.04 -2.12 3.21
N GLU A 107 12.30 -3.22 3.16
CA GLU A 107 12.21 -4.06 1.97
C GLU A 107 10.89 -3.83 1.25
N GLN A 108 10.91 -3.79 -0.08
CA GLN A 108 9.74 -3.56 -0.92
C GLN A 108 9.81 -4.45 -2.16
N THR A 109 8.72 -5.13 -2.51
CA THR A 109 8.65 -5.92 -3.75
C THR A 109 7.99 -5.13 -4.87
N VAL A 110 8.69 -5.02 -5.98
CA VAL A 110 8.22 -4.45 -7.23
C VAL A 110 7.88 -5.58 -8.20
N LYS A 111 6.68 -5.56 -8.77
CA LYS A 111 6.28 -6.49 -9.83
C LYS A 111 6.39 -5.83 -11.19
N LEU A 112 7.00 -6.53 -12.13
CA LEU A 112 7.18 -6.11 -13.52
C LEU A 112 6.62 -7.17 -14.46
N GLY A 113 6.41 -6.75 -15.71
CA GLY A 113 6.04 -7.64 -16.80
C GLY A 113 7.16 -8.62 -17.14
N ASN A 114 6.81 -9.66 -17.89
CA ASN A 114 7.78 -10.67 -18.33
C ASN A 114 8.86 -10.06 -19.24
N PRO A 115 10.14 -10.27 -18.93
CA PRO A 115 11.24 -10.03 -19.85
C PRO A 115 11.10 -10.86 -21.12
N ALA A 116 11.75 -10.43 -22.20
CA ALA A 116 11.87 -11.24 -23.40
C ALA A 116 12.58 -12.56 -23.07
N ARG A 117 12.23 -13.65 -23.76
CA ARG A 117 12.81 -14.99 -23.49
C ARG A 117 14.34 -15.03 -23.59
N LYS A 118 14.92 -14.19 -24.44
CA LYS A 118 16.36 -14.07 -24.66
C LYS A 118 17.02 -12.97 -23.79
N ALA A 119 16.23 -12.27 -22.98
CA ALA A 119 16.76 -11.22 -22.11
C ALA A 119 17.58 -11.83 -20.99
N SER A 120 18.74 -11.24 -20.73
CA SER A 120 19.65 -11.60 -19.65
C SER A 120 19.68 -10.54 -18.54
N VAL A 121 19.20 -9.34 -18.86
CA VAL A 121 19.30 -8.16 -18.00
C VAL A 121 18.06 -7.29 -18.10
N ILE A 122 17.58 -6.77 -16.97
CA ILE A 122 16.73 -5.58 -16.94
C ILE A 122 17.65 -4.37 -17.00
N LYS A 123 17.71 -3.75 -18.17
CA LYS A 123 18.67 -2.69 -18.50
C LYS A 123 18.48 -1.45 -17.64
N GLU A 124 17.23 -1.05 -17.40
CA GLU A 124 16.94 0.12 -16.57
C GLU A 124 15.55 0.02 -15.92
N ILE A 125 15.46 0.54 -14.70
CA ILE A 125 14.22 0.84 -13.99
C ILE A 125 14.31 2.27 -13.49
N ILE A 126 13.33 3.09 -13.86
CA ILE A 126 13.22 4.50 -13.48
C ILE A 126 11.87 4.72 -12.83
N GLY A 127 11.87 5.43 -11.70
CA GLY A 127 10.66 5.74 -10.97
C GLY A 127 10.91 6.61 -9.74
N ASN A 128 9.93 6.62 -8.84
CA ASN A 128 10.02 7.27 -7.55
C ASN A 128 9.37 6.42 -6.47
N ILE A 129 9.96 6.42 -5.28
CA ILE A 129 9.38 5.85 -4.07
C ILE A 129 8.94 7.01 -3.17
N GLU A 130 7.69 6.99 -2.74
CA GLU A 130 7.16 7.97 -1.80
C GLU A 130 7.19 7.39 -0.38
N LEU A 131 8.03 7.97 0.47
CA LEU A 131 8.12 7.63 1.89
C LEU A 131 7.25 8.59 2.70
N TYR A 132 6.47 8.05 3.64
CA TYR A 132 5.57 8.82 4.47
C TYR A 132 6.13 9.05 5.88
N ALA A 133 6.26 10.32 6.25
CA ALA A 133 6.73 10.79 7.55
C ALA A 133 5.76 11.84 8.11
N PRO A 134 4.67 11.42 8.80
CA PRO A 134 3.66 12.35 9.31
C PRO A 134 4.23 13.39 10.28
N GLN A 135 5.28 13.04 11.04
CA GLN A 135 5.89 13.93 12.02
C GLN A 135 6.54 15.18 11.39
N LYS A 136 6.83 15.16 10.09
CA LYS A 136 7.37 16.32 9.36
C LYS A 136 6.33 17.40 9.07
N ASP A 137 5.04 17.12 9.28
CA ASP A 137 3.96 18.08 9.08
C ASP A 137 2.84 17.87 10.10
N PRO A 138 2.56 18.84 10.99
CA PRO A 138 1.44 18.71 11.93
C PRO A 138 0.08 18.54 11.22
N ASN A 139 -0.08 19.01 9.98
CA ASN A 139 -1.32 18.86 9.21
C ASN A 139 -1.47 17.47 8.56
N ALA A 140 -0.46 16.60 8.71
CA ALA A 140 -0.53 15.21 8.24
C ALA A 140 -1.24 14.28 9.24
N THR A 141 -1.59 14.77 10.42
CA THR A 141 -2.31 13.99 11.44
C THR A 141 -3.49 14.78 11.98
N VAL A 142 -4.69 14.21 11.86
CA VAL A 142 -5.93 14.79 12.41
C VAL A 142 -6.48 13.84 13.47
N THR A 143 -6.71 14.35 14.68
CA THR A 143 -7.25 13.55 15.79
C THR A 143 -8.66 14.00 16.13
N VAL A 144 -9.63 13.08 16.02
CA VAL A 144 -11.03 13.29 16.42
C VAL A 144 -11.25 12.59 17.75
N LYS A 145 -11.37 13.37 18.82
CA LYS A 145 -11.71 12.84 20.14
C LYS A 145 -13.18 12.45 20.21
N ASN A 146 -13.50 11.38 20.94
CA ASN A 146 -14.87 10.89 21.14
C ASN A 146 -15.61 10.68 19.81
N PHE A 147 -14.91 10.16 18.79
CA PHE A 147 -15.46 10.06 17.43
C PHE A 147 -16.70 9.14 17.36
N THR A 148 -16.86 8.26 18.35
CA THR A 148 -17.99 7.34 18.47
C THR A 148 -19.33 8.07 18.55
N ALA A 149 -19.36 9.30 19.10
CA ALA A 149 -20.55 10.15 19.11
C ALA A 149 -20.98 10.61 17.70
N GLN A 150 -20.08 10.53 16.71
CA GLN A 150 -20.32 10.91 15.32
C GLN A 150 -20.58 9.71 14.41
N ILE A 151 -20.54 8.48 14.95
CA ILE A 151 -20.79 7.25 14.21
C ILE A 151 -22.19 7.32 13.57
N GLY A 152 -22.28 7.02 12.27
CA GLY A 152 -23.50 7.14 11.46
C GLY A 152 -23.63 8.44 10.67
N SER A 153 -22.76 9.43 10.92
CA SER A 153 -22.75 10.71 10.22
C SER A 153 -21.40 10.98 9.54
N PRO A 154 -21.36 11.77 8.45
CA PRO A 154 -20.10 12.21 7.86
C PRO A 154 -19.27 13.04 8.84
N LEU A 155 -17.97 12.76 8.93
CA LEU A 155 -17.04 13.50 9.77
C LEU A 155 -16.81 14.90 9.18
N ALA A 156 -17.35 15.92 9.88
CA ALA A 156 -17.30 17.31 9.46
C ALA A 156 -15.99 18.00 9.89
N LEU A 157 -14.85 17.63 9.31
CA LEU A 157 -13.54 18.16 9.68
C LEU A 157 -12.99 19.13 8.61
N PRO A 158 -12.49 20.33 9.00
CA PRO A 158 -11.90 21.29 8.05
C PRO A 158 -10.78 20.70 7.20
N ASP A 159 -9.87 19.94 7.81
CA ASP A 159 -8.71 19.34 7.14
C ASP A 159 -9.09 18.33 6.05
N LEU A 160 -10.18 17.60 6.26
CA LEU A 160 -10.71 16.66 5.27
C LEU A 160 -11.38 17.41 4.12
N ARG A 161 -12.20 18.43 4.43
CA ARG A 161 -12.89 19.25 3.41
C ARG A 161 -11.91 19.94 2.46
N GLN A 162 -10.81 20.49 2.99
CA GLN A 162 -9.77 21.14 2.17
C GLN A 162 -9.14 20.18 1.15
N LYS A 163 -9.19 18.87 1.40
CA LYS A 163 -8.63 17.82 0.53
C LYS A 163 -9.70 17.07 -0.28
N ASN A 164 -10.97 17.49 -0.17
CA ASN A 164 -12.14 16.81 -0.74
C ASN A 164 -12.28 15.36 -0.24
N ILE A 165 -11.96 15.13 1.02
CA ILE A 165 -12.09 13.82 1.67
C ILE A 165 -13.39 13.79 2.47
N GLU A 166 -14.18 12.73 2.29
CA GLU A 166 -15.37 12.45 3.10
C GLU A 166 -15.20 11.08 3.75
N ILE A 167 -15.42 11.03 5.06
CA ILE A 167 -15.33 9.79 5.85
C ILE A 167 -16.60 9.68 6.69
N THR A 168 -17.27 8.54 6.59
CA THR A 168 -18.37 8.16 7.49
C THR A 168 -17.98 6.88 8.20
N VAL A 169 -18.08 6.87 9.53
CA VAL A 169 -17.77 5.70 10.35
C VAL A 169 -19.06 5.05 10.81
N LEU A 170 -19.16 3.73 10.65
CA LEU A 170 -20.33 2.94 11.00
C LEU A 170 -19.93 1.79 11.92
N ASN A 171 -20.75 1.52 12.92
CA ASN A 171 -20.72 0.26 13.65
C ASN A 171 -21.65 -0.77 12.99
N LYS A 172 -21.66 -2.01 13.50
CA LYS A 172 -22.52 -3.10 12.99
C LYS A 172 -23.98 -2.70 12.84
N VAL A 173 -24.58 -2.08 13.86
CA VAL A 173 -26.01 -1.72 13.87
C VAL A 173 -26.34 -0.77 12.72
N GLN A 174 -25.52 0.26 12.53
CA GLN A 174 -25.74 1.26 11.50
C GLN A 174 -25.39 0.75 10.09
N TYR A 175 -24.35 -0.08 9.98
CA TYR A 175 -24.00 -0.72 8.72
C TYR A 175 -25.14 -1.60 8.21
N GLU A 176 -25.69 -2.47 9.08
CA GLU A 176 -26.83 -3.33 8.72
C GLU A 176 -28.09 -2.53 8.41
N LYS A 177 -28.36 -1.45 9.17
CA LYS A 177 -29.47 -0.54 8.88
C LYS A 177 -29.33 0.09 7.49
N MET A 178 -28.17 0.67 7.19
CA MET A 178 -27.89 1.31 5.91
C MET A 178 -27.93 0.30 4.75
N LYS A 179 -27.39 -0.91 4.95
CA LYS A 179 -27.48 -2.01 3.99
C LYS A 179 -28.93 -2.36 3.68
N LYS A 180 -29.75 -2.59 4.72
CA LYS A 180 -31.17 -2.91 4.57
C LYS A 180 -31.96 -1.79 3.88
N GLU A 181 -31.75 -0.53 4.27
CA GLU A 181 -32.39 0.62 3.62
C GLU A 181 -32.02 0.72 2.13
N ASN A 182 -30.78 0.41 1.78
CA ASN A 182 -30.32 0.39 0.39
C ASN A 182 -30.90 -0.79 -0.40
N ASP A 183 -30.96 -1.99 0.19
CA ASP A 183 -31.59 -3.17 -0.43
C ASP A 183 -33.07 -2.91 -0.70
N GLU A 184 -33.79 -2.32 0.26
CA GLU A 184 -35.19 -1.92 0.07
C GLU A 184 -35.37 -0.83 -0.99
N ARG A 185 -34.47 0.16 -1.05
CA ARG A 185 -34.49 1.20 -2.09
C ARG A 185 -34.22 0.62 -3.48
N ALA A 186 -33.32 -0.36 -3.59
CA ALA A 186 -33.04 -1.07 -4.83
C ALA A 186 -34.22 -1.95 -5.26
N ALA A 187 -34.96 -2.55 -4.31
CA ALA A 187 -36.13 -3.36 -4.60
C ALA A 187 -37.41 -2.54 -4.93
N LYS A 188 -37.57 -1.34 -4.34
CA LYS A 188 -38.76 -0.48 -4.49
C LYS A 188 -38.69 0.48 -5.69
N LYS A 189 -37.52 0.74 -6.25
CA LYS A 189 -37.39 1.57 -7.45
C LYS A 189 -37.62 0.72 -8.70
N THR A 190 -38.71 0.99 -9.41
CA THR A 190 -38.84 0.74 -10.85
C THR A 190 -38.43 2.02 -11.57
N PRO A 191 -37.29 2.08 -12.29
CA PRO A 191 -37.09 3.18 -13.23
C PRO A 191 -36.48 2.74 -14.56
N SER A 192 -36.50 3.67 -15.52
CA SER A 192 -35.85 3.58 -16.82
C SER A 192 -34.47 2.88 -16.78
N PRO A 193 -34.18 1.94 -17.72
CA PRO A 193 -33.09 0.97 -17.61
C PRO A 193 -31.70 1.57 -17.32
N GLU A 194 -31.35 2.71 -17.91
CA GLU A 194 -29.94 3.16 -17.95
C GLU A 194 -29.43 3.85 -16.66
N ILE A 195 -30.27 4.56 -15.91
CA ILE A 195 -29.86 5.30 -14.70
C ILE A 195 -30.02 4.43 -13.43
N ALA A 196 -31.02 3.54 -13.45
CA ALA A 196 -31.29 2.63 -12.34
C ALA A 196 -30.18 1.58 -12.21
N ASP A 197 -29.77 0.98 -13.33
CA ASP A 197 -28.75 -0.06 -13.34
C ASP A 197 -27.39 0.48 -12.94
N ALA A 198 -27.02 1.69 -13.35
CA ALA A 198 -25.77 2.32 -12.94
C ALA A 198 -25.71 2.56 -11.42
N LEU A 199 -26.78 3.10 -10.82
CA LEU A 199 -26.84 3.30 -9.36
C LEU A 199 -26.86 1.96 -8.62
N VAL A 200 -27.74 1.05 -9.01
CA VAL A 200 -27.91 -0.26 -8.35
C VAL A 200 -26.62 -1.09 -8.45
N ASN A 201 -25.91 -1.05 -9.58
CA ASN A 201 -24.64 -1.76 -9.73
C ASN A 201 -23.56 -1.14 -8.87
N VAL A 202 -23.42 0.19 -8.83
CA VAL A 202 -22.49 0.86 -7.90
C VAL A 202 -22.80 0.51 -6.44
N PHE A 203 -24.08 0.44 -6.05
CA PHE A 203 -24.46 0.08 -4.68
C PHE A 203 -24.30 -1.42 -4.35
N LYS A 204 -24.66 -2.33 -5.27
CA LYS A 204 -24.43 -3.78 -5.11
C LYS A 204 -22.95 -4.11 -5.07
N GLN A 205 -22.13 -3.37 -5.81
CA GLN A 205 -20.68 -3.49 -5.81
C GLN A 205 -20.08 -2.95 -4.51
N LEU A 206 -20.61 -1.81 -4.02
CA LEU A 206 -20.22 -1.19 -2.76
C LEU A 206 -20.59 -2.05 -1.52
N PHE A 207 -21.77 -2.68 -1.52
CA PHE A 207 -22.31 -3.48 -0.41
C PHE A 207 -22.42 -4.97 -0.73
N SER A 208 -21.54 -5.49 -1.57
CA SER A 208 -21.55 -6.90 -1.95
C SER A 208 -21.71 -7.80 -0.72
N GLY A 209 -22.57 -8.83 -0.81
CA GLY A 209 -23.03 -9.65 0.31
C GLY A 209 -21.95 -10.41 1.09
N PHE A 210 -20.68 -10.24 0.71
CA PHE A 210 -19.50 -10.79 1.37
C PHE A 210 -18.93 -9.89 2.47
N THR A 211 -19.24 -8.59 2.47
CA THR A 211 -18.73 -7.67 3.50
C THR A 211 -19.57 -7.78 4.78
N ARG A 212 -19.04 -8.50 5.78
CA ARG A 212 -19.63 -8.67 7.11
C ARG A 212 -18.93 -7.75 8.10
N VAL A 213 -19.70 -7.04 8.92
CA VAL A 213 -19.19 -6.20 10.00
C VAL A 213 -19.49 -6.91 11.32
N GLY A 214 -18.44 -7.35 12.02
CA GLY A 214 -18.51 -7.94 13.35
C GLY A 214 -18.92 -6.92 14.43
N GLU A 215 -19.13 -7.41 15.66
CA GLU A 215 -19.58 -6.55 16.78
C GLU A 215 -18.53 -5.52 17.21
N ASN A 216 -17.26 -5.88 17.08
CA ASN A 216 -16.13 -5.01 17.39
C ASN A 216 -15.58 -4.29 16.14
N ASP A 217 -16.23 -4.45 14.99
CA ASP A 217 -15.73 -3.92 13.73
C ASP A 217 -16.28 -2.52 13.47
N LEU A 218 -15.48 -1.71 12.78
CA LEU A 218 -15.90 -0.41 12.25
C LEU A 218 -15.78 -0.42 10.73
N ALA A 219 -16.86 -0.05 10.05
CA ALA A 219 -16.87 0.19 8.62
C ALA A 219 -16.66 1.68 8.34
N PHE A 220 -15.71 1.98 7.45
CA PHE A 220 -15.38 3.33 6.99
C PHE A 220 -15.83 3.44 5.54
N ILE A 221 -16.77 4.35 5.28
CA ILE A 221 -17.10 4.77 3.91
C ILE A 221 -16.22 5.97 3.60
N ILE A 222 -15.35 5.82 2.61
CA ILE A 222 -14.32 6.80 2.30
C ILE A 222 -14.45 7.24 0.84
N ASN A 223 -14.62 8.54 0.64
CA ASN A 223 -14.48 9.20 -0.65
C ASN A 223 -13.22 10.07 -0.59
N ASP A 224 -12.19 9.70 -1.37
CA ASP A 224 -10.91 10.41 -1.42
C ASP A 224 -10.40 10.42 -2.87
N PRO A 225 -10.88 11.36 -3.70
CA PRO A 225 -10.56 11.39 -5.13
C PRO A 225 -9.07 11.64 -5.41
N ASN A 226 -8.36 12.23 -4.44
CA ASN A 226 -6.95 12.60 -4.58
C ASN A 226 -6.00 11.56 -3.96
N SER A 227 -6.54 10.50 -3.35
CA SER A 227 -5.76 9.49 -2.62
C SER A 227 -4.87 10.11 -1.53
N ALA A 228 -5.36 11.18 -0.89
CA ALA A 228 -4.62 11.90 0.14
C ALA A 228 -4.68 11.20 1.52
N LEU A 229 -5.67 10.35 1.78
CA LEU A 229 -5.74 9.54 2.99
C LEU A 229 -4.71 8.41 2.93
N VAL A 230 -3.81 8.37 3.92
CA VAL A 230 -2.78 7.33 4.02
C VAL A 230 -3.27 6.17 4.88
N ASP A 231 -3.80 6.46 6.07
CA ASP A 231 -4.19 5.44 7.05
C ASP A 231 -5.15 6.02 8.09
N ILE A 232 -5.81 5.14 8.82
CA ILE A 232 -6.67 5.47 9.96
C ILE A 232 -6.28 4.55 11.13
N GLU A 233 -6.19 5.12 12.32
CA GLU A 233 -5.96 4.41 13.57
C GLU A 233 -7.01 4.78 14.60
N ILE A 234 -7.33 3.83 15.48
CA ILE A 234 -8.22 4.06 16.61
C ILE A 234 -7.37 3.94 17.86
N ASN A 235 -7.40 4.97 18.69
CA ASN A 235 -6.69 5.03 19.96
C ASN A 235 -7.70 5.13 21.09
N ASP A 236 -7.35 4.67 22.28
CA ASP A 236 -8.16 4.91 23.48
C ASP A 236 -8.05 6.37 23.96
N GLU A 237 -8.67 6.69 25.10
CA GLU A 237 -8.65 8.05 25.66
C GLU A 237 -7.24 8.52 26.05
N HIS A 238 -6.31 7.57 26.26
CA HIS A 238 -4.91 7.82 26.62
C HIS A 238 -3.97 7.83 25.40
N GLY A 239 -4.50 7.63 24.19
CA GLY A 239 -3.71 7.63 22.96
C GLY A 239 -3.05 6.28 22.65
N VAL A 240 -3.41 5.20 23.34
CA VAL A 240 -2.91 3.85 23.04
C VAL A 240 -3.74 3.25 21.91
N ALA A 241 -3.07 2.78 20.85
CA ALA A 241 -3.72 2.18 19.69
C ALA A 241 -4.45 0.89 20.04
N TYR A 242 -5.69 0.73 19.56
CA TYR A 242 -6.39 -0.55 19.60
C TYR A 242 -5.72 -1.55 18.66
N LYS A 243 -5.64 -2.81 19.10
CA LYS A 243 -5.08 -3.88 18.29
C LYS A 243 -6.05 -4.23 17.16
N ARG A 244 -5.56 -4.11 15.92
CA ARG A 244 -6.32 -4.49 14.71
C ARG A 244 -6.24 -6.00 14.51
N GLY A 245 -7.39 -6.67 14.48
CA GLY A 245 -7.52 -8.11 14.21
C GLY A 245 -7.56 -8.44 12.71
N GLY A 246 -7.96 -7.49 11.87
CA GLY A 246 -8.01 -7.69 10.44
C GLY A 246 -8.49 -6.44 9.68
N ARG A 247 -8.45 -6.53 8.36
CA ARG A 247 -9.00 -5.52 7.46
C ARG A 247 -9.64 -6.20 6.26
N MET A 248 -10.84 -5.75 5.92
CA MET A 248 -11.47 -6.01 4.64
C MET A 248 -11.64 -4.69 3.89
N SER A 249 -11.54 -4.68 2.57
CA SER A 249 -11.74 -3.48 1.77
C SER A 249 -12.45 -3.84 0.47
N SER A 250 -13.52 -3.11 0.17
CA SER A 250 -14.29 -3.21 -1.05
C SER A 250 -14.59 -1.79 -1.54
N GLU A 251 -13.95 -1.39 -2.63
CA GLU A 251 -14.06 -0.05 -3.21
C GLU A 251 -13.87 1.08 -2.17
N ARG A 252 -14.97 1.72 -1.75
CA ARG A 252 -15.01 2.83 -0.79
C ARG A 252 -15.29 2.38 0.65
N ILE A 253 -15.63 1.11 0.87
CA ILE A 253 -15.88 0.58 2.21
C ILE A 253 -14.65 -0.18 2.70
N HIS A 254 -14.14 0.25 3.85
CA HIS A 254 -13.05 -0.41 4.54
C HIS A 254 -13.55 -0.84 5.91
N VAL A 255 -13.50 -2.14 6.19
CA VAL A 255 -13.87 -2.68 7.50
C VAL A 255 -12.59 -2.96 8.27
N LEU A 256 -12.47 -2.37 9.46
CA LEU A 256 -11.40 -2.66 10.41
C LEU A 256 -11.98 -3.50 11.54
N SER A 257 -11.38 -4.66 11.78
CA SER A 257 -11.75 -5.52 12.90
C SER A 257 -10.83 -5.28 14.08
N PHE A 258 -11.41 -5.30 15.28
CA PHE A 258 -10.70 -5.09 16.53
C PHE A 258 -10.94 -6.25 17.50
N ASP A 259 -9.94 -6.52 18.35
CA ASP A 259 -9.99 -7.62 19.32
C ASP A 259 -10.97 -7.38 20.47
N ARG A 260 -11.30 -6.11 20.72
CA ARG A 260 -12.25 -5.67 21.73
C ARG A 260 -13.14 -4.55 21.19
N LYS A 261 -14.24 -4.30 21.90
CA LYS A 261 -15.14 -3.18 21.61
C LYS A 261 -14.40 -1.85 21.74
N ILE A 262 -14.73 -0.91 20.86
CA ILE A 262 -14.20 0.46 20.92
C ILE A 262 -14.97 1.26 21.96
N ASP A 263 -14.23 1.94 22.84
CA ASP A 263 -14.81 2.71 23.95
C ASP A 263 -15.37 4.05 23.46
N ASP A 264 -16.35 4.59 24.20
CA ASP A 264 -17.05 5.83 23.81
C ASP A 264 -16.12 7.06 23.76
N LYS A 265 -15.01 7.02 24.51
CA LYS A 265 -14.01 8.09 24.54
C LYS A 265 -12.82 7.87 23.59
N ALA A 266 -12.89 6.82 22.78
CA ALA A 266 -11.85 6.53 21.81
C ALA A 266 -11.63 7.70 20.85
N GLN A 267 -10.42 7.79 20.34
CA GLN A 267 -9.96 8.80 19.41
C GLN A 267 -9.75 8.15 18.03
N LEU A 268 -10.19 8.84 17.00
CA LEU A 268 -9.90 8.48 15.62
C LEU A 268 -8.71 9.32 15.15
N VAL A 269 -7.64 8.68 14.73
CA VAL A 269 -6.44 9.32 14.20
C VAL A 269 -6.38 9.09 12.70
N ILE A 270 -6.42 10.17 11.94
CA ILE A 270 -6.45 10.17 10.48
C ILE A 270 -5.10 10.67 9.98
N PHE A 271 -4.44 9.87 9.14
CA PHE A 271 -3.14 10.17 8.56
C PHE A 271 -3.30 10.64 7.13
N LEU A 272 -2.83 11.84 6.82
CA LEU A 272 -3.00 12.51 5.54
C LEU A 272 -1.65 12.77 4.86
N ALA A 273 -1.59 12.54 3.55
CA ALA A 273 -0.48 12.94 2.73
C ALA A 273 -0.53 14.47 2.51
N THR A 274 0.59 15.11 2.86
CA THR A 274 0.86 16.51 2.57
C THR A 274 2.19 16.61 1.83
N PRO A 275 2.48 17.72 1.14
CA PRO A 275 3.78 17.91 0.50
C PRO A 275 4.98 17.76 1.46
N LYS A 276 4.81 18.12 2.75
CA LYS A 276 5.86 18.05 3.76
C LYS A 276 5.96 16.67 4.44
N SER A 277 4.88 15.90 4.46
CA SER A 277 4.87 14.54 5.02
C SER A 277 5.39 13.48 4.05
N ILE A 278 5.66 13.85 2.78
CA ILE A 278 6.10 12.93 1.74
C ILE A 278 7.53 13.24 1.34
N THR A 279 8.40 12.25 1.46
CA THR A 279 9.77 12.30 0.92
C THR A 279 9.81 11.46 -0.35
N LYS A 280 10.18 12.07 -1.49
CA LYS A 280 10.34 11.37 -2.76
C LYS A 280 11.79 10.89 -2.91
N VAL A 281 11.98 9.59 -3.02
CA VAL A 281 13.27 8.96 -3.28
C VAL A 281 13.29 8.55 -4.76
N PRO A 282 14.20 9.11 -5.58
CA PRO A 282 14.30 8.71 -6.98
C PRO A 282 14.79 7.27 -7.07
N LEU A 283 14.11 6.47 -7.89
CA LEU A 283 14.48 5.11 -8.22
C LEU A 283 15.17 5.10 -9.58
N LEU A 284 16.46 4.79 -9.59
CA LEU A 284 17.23 4.58 -10.81
C LEU A 284 18.11 3.34 -10.61
N LEU A 285 17.68 2.23 -11.20
CA LEU A 285 18.42 0.97 -11.19
C LEU A 285 18.80 0.62 -12.63
N ARG A 286 19.98 0.06 -12.81
CA ARG A 286 20.49 -0.35 -14.13
C ARG A 286 21.12 -1.72 -14.04
N ASP A 287 21.14 -2.38 -15.19
CA ASP A 287 21.89 -3.60 -15.43
C ASP A 287 21.61 -4.69 -14.38
N ILE A 288 20.33 -4.91 -14.06
CA ILE A 288 19.88 -5.91 -13.10
C ILE A 288 19.89 -7.28 -13.79
N LEU A 289 20.75 -8.18 -13.34
CA LEU A 289 20.83 -9.55 -13.87
C LEU A 289 19.53 -10.31 -13.65
N LEU A 290 19.07 -10.99 -14.70
CA LEU A 290 17.97 -11.95 -14.62
C LEU A 290 18.54 -13.34 -14.31
N PRO A 291 17.84 -14.16 -13.50
CA PRO A 291 18.25 -15.52 -13.19
C PRO A 291 18.09 -16.50 -14.37
#